data_AF-A0AA37KY96-F1
#
_entry.id   AF-A0AA37KY96-F1
#
_cell.length_a   1.000
_cell.length_b   1.000
_cell.length_c   1.000
_cell.angle_alpha   90.00
_cell.angle_beta   90.00
_cell.angle_gamma   90.00
#
_symmetry.space_group_name_H-M   'P 1'
#
loop_
_entity.id
_entity.type
_entity.pdbx_description
1 polymer ?
#
loop_
_entity_poly.entity_id
_entity_poly.type
_entity_poly.pdbx_seq_one_letter_code
_entity_poly.pdbx_strand_id
1 'polypeptide(L)'
;MSSIHQSITDAIRAHWQAHNNAYPQKIILSPAQNLELREMQRIAGIGQGKPADAPLRTDKFLGVIIEVEASSTGVLIAHDGTQHPLPQ
;
A
#
# COMPACT_ATOMS: atom_id res chain seq x y z
N MET A 1 -6.38 -16.25 -0.16
CA MET A 1 -6.53 -14.84 -0.57
C MET A 1 -5.62 -14.04 0.34
N SER A 2 -4.55 -13.48 -0.21
CA SER A 2 -3.72 -12.51 0.50
C SER A 2 -4.54 -11.25 0.70
N SER A 3 -4.49 -10.61 1.87
CA SER A 3 -5.12 -9.30 2.05
C SER A 3 -4.37 -8.26 1.24
N ILE A 4 -5.03 -7.17 0.86
CA ILE A 4 -4.38 -6.08 0.12
C ILE A 4 -3.15 -5.53 0.88
N HIS A 5 -3.20 -5.54 2.21
CA HIS A 5 -2.08 -5.15 3.06
C HIS A 5 -0.85 -6.04 2.83
N GLN A 6 -1.04 -7.37 2.77
CA GLN A 6 0.02 -8.31 2.51
C GLN A 6 0.56 -8.16 1.08
N SER A 7 -0.34 -8.08 0.09
CA SER A 7 0.04 -7.91 -1.33
C SER A 7 0.89 -6.66 -1.56
N ILE A 8 0.53 -5.52 -0.96
CA ILE A 8 1.31 -4.29 -1.06
C ILE A 8 2.66 -4.42 -0.34
N THR A 9 2.66 -5.00 0.86
CA THR A 9 3.89 -5.19 1.65
C THR A 9 4.89 -6.06 0.89
N ASP A 10 4.43 -7.16 0.29
CA ASP A 10 5.28 -8.05 -0.50
C ASP A 10 5.77 -7.40 -1.78
N ALA A 11 4.92 -6.62 -2.47
CA ALA A 11 5.32 -5.87 -3.65
C ALA A 11 6.38 -4.80 -3.35
N ILE A 12 6.23 -4.05 -2.26
CA ILE A 12 7.25 -3.07 -1.81
C ILE A 12 8.56 -3.79 -1.47
N ARG A 13 8.49 -4.91 -0.74
CA ARG A 13 9.68 -5.69 -0.38
C ARG A 13 10.39 -6.23 -1.62
N ALA A 14 9.65 -6.78 -2.58
CA ALA A 14 10.21 -7.26 -3.84
C ALA A 14 10.86 -6.13 -4.64
N HIS A 15 10.24 -4.95 -4.67
CA HIS A 15 10.82 -3.76 -5.29
C HIS A 15 12.15 -3.36 -4.63
N TRP A 16 12.20 -3.28 -3.30
CA TRP A 16 13.44 -2.97 -2.59
C TRP A 16 14.55 -3.97 -2.88
N GLN A 17 14.24 -5.26 -2.97
CA GLN A 17 15.21 -6.30 -3.33
C GLN A 17 15.71 -6.15 -4.77
N ALA A 18 14.85 -5.81 -5.72
CA ALA A 18 15.20 -5.65 -7.12
C ALA A 18 15.96 -4.35 -7.43
N HIS A 19 15.78 -3.31 -6.60
CA HIS A 19 16.26 -1.95 -6.90
C HIS A 19 17.16 -1.35 -5.79
N ASN A 20 17.96 -2.16 -5.10
CA ASN A 20 18.93 -1.72 -4.08
C ASN A 20 18.31 -0.84 -2.97
N ASN A 21 17.13 -1.22 -2.47
CA ASN A 21 16.34 -0.47 -1.48
C ASN A 21 15.90 0.94 -1.93
N ALA A 22 15.88 1.23 -3.23
CA ALA A 22 15.23 2.44 -3.74
C ALA A 22 13.73 2.39 -3.43
N TYR A 23 13.13 3.51 -3.03
CA TYR A 23 11.69 3.55 -2.78
C TYR A 23 10.90 3.58 -4.10
N PRO A 24 9.76 2.86 -4.19
CA PRO A 24 8.79 3.09 -5.24
C PRO A 24 8.31 4.55 -5.23
N GLN A 25 7.92 5.07 -6.39
CA GLN A 25 7.38 6.43 -6.46
C GLN A 25 6.00 6.49 -5.78
N LYS A 26 5.14 5.53 -6.10
CA LYS A 26 3.75 5.47 -5.61
C LYS A 26 3.09 4.12 -5.86
N ILE A 27 1.94 3.92 -5.23
CA ILE A 27 1.04 2.79 -5.45
C ILE A 27 -0.32 3.36 -5.82
N ILE A 28 -0.91 2.85 -6.90
CA ILE A 28 -2.23 3.24 -7.39
C ILE A 28 -3.22 2.13 -7.04
N LEU A 29 -4.17 2.41 -6.16
CA LEU A 29 -5.17 1.45 -5.70
C LEU A 29 -6.56 1.81 -6.20
N SER A 30 -7.43 0.80 -6.31
CA SER A 30 -8.87 1.05 -6.43
C SER A 30 -9.45 1.62 -5.13
N PRO A 31 -10.60 2.30 -5.17
CA PRO A 31 -11.28 2.77 -3.96
C PRO A 31 -11.54 1.65 -2.95
N ALA A 32 -11.90 0.45 -3.43
CA ALA A 32 -12.18 -0.71 -2.59
C ALA A 32 -10.91 -1.23 -1.90
N GLN A 33 -9.80 -1.34 -2.65
CA GLN A 33 -8.50 -1.76 -2.12
C GLN A 33 -7.96 -0.77 -1.08
N ASN A 34 -8.09 0.53 -1.34
CA ASN A 34 -7.68 1.56 -0.40
C ASN A 34 -8.54 1.54 0.88
N LEU A 35 -9.84 1.25 0.78
CA LEU A 35 -10.70 1.09 1.95
C LEU A 35 -10.28 -0.12 2.80
N GLU A 36 -10.04 -1.26 2.17
CA GLU A 36 -9.59 -2.48 2.85
C GLU A 36 -8.24 -2.25 3.56
N LEU A 37 -7.28 -1.60 2.88
CA LEU A 37 -5.97 -1.28 3.46
C LEU A 37 -6.12 -0.42 4.72
N ARG A 38 -6.98 0.60 4.68
CA ARG A 38 -7.22 1.50 5.81
C ARG A 38 -7.87 0.79 6.98
N GLU A 39 -8.82 -0.08 6.70
CA GLU A 39 -9.47 -0.86 7.74
C GLU A 39 -8.47 -1.78 8.45
N MET A 40 -7.57 -2.43 7.70
CA MET A 40 -6.51 -3.24 8.29
C MET A 40 -5.54 -2.41 9.14
N GLN A 41 -5.14 -1.21 8.69
CA GLN A 41 -4.30 -0.31 9.48
C GLN A 41 -4.99 0.15 10.77
N ARG A 42 -6.30 0.41 10.72
CA ARG A 42 -7.10 0.77 11.89
C ARG A 42 -7.14 -0.36 12.91
N ILE A 43 -7.45 -1.58 12.46
CA ILE A 43 -7.47 -2.78 13.31
C ILE A 43 -6.09 -3.02 13.94
N ALA A 44 -5.02 -2.95 13.14
CA ALA A 44 -3.66 -3.11 13.63
C ALA A 44 -3.27 -2.02 14.65
N GLY A 45 -3.67 -0.77 14.41
CA GLY A 45 -3.45 0.35 15.33
C GLY A 45 -4.14 0.16 16.67
N ILE A 46 -5.41 -0.27 16.66
CA ILE A 46 -6.17 -0.58 17.89
C ILE A 46 -5.48 -1.70 18.68
N GLY A 47 -5.02 -2.76 17.99
CA GLY A 47 -4.26 -3.84 18.63
C GLY A 47 -2.95 -3.41 19.28
N GLN A 48 -2.36 -2.28 18.83
CA GLN A 48 -1.18 -1.66 19.44
C GLN A 48 -1.53 -0.62 20.52
N GLY A 49 -2.79 -0.52 20.94
CA GLY A 49 -3.24 0.43 21.96
C GLY A 49 -3.41 1.86 21.44
N LYS A 50 -3.43 2.08 20.12
CA LYS A 50 -3.78 3.40 19.57
C LYS A 50 -5.28 3.64 19.73
N PRO A 51 -5.69 4.89 20.04
CA PRO A 51 -7.09 5.24 20.10
C PRO A 51 -7.77 5.00 18.74
N ALA A 52 -9.03 4.54 18.77
CA ALA A 52 -9.77 4.16 17.57
C ALA A 52 -10.03 5.34 16.61
N ASP A 53 -10.00 6.56 17.15
CA ASP A 53 -10.12 7.85 16.48
C ASP A 53 -8.77 8.44 16.05
N ALA A 54 -7.66 7.71 16.23
CA ALA A 54 -6.36 8.16 15.76
C ALA A 54 -6.39 8.44 14.24
N PRO A 55 -5.84 9.58 13.78
CA PRO A 55 -5.82 9.91 12.38
C PRO A 55 -5.01 8.86 11.60
N LEU A 56 -5.69 8.16 10.69
CA LEU A 56 -5.05 7.27 9.72
C LEU A 56 -4.23 8.13 8.74
N ARG A 57 -2.97 7.77 8.50
CA ARG A 57 -2.23 8.39 7.39
C ARG A 57 -2.76 7.81 6.09
N THR A 58 -3.44 8.66 5.34
CA THR A 58 -4.22 8.26 4.15
C THR A 58 -3.45 8.44 2.85
N ASP A 59 -2.35 9.19 2.90
CA ASP A 59 -1.52 9.59 1.78
C ASP A 59 -0.35 8.65 1.54
N LYS A 60 0.06 7.87 2.56
CA LYS A 60 1.26 7.01 2.50
C LYS A 60 1.08 5.69 3.22
N PHE A 61 1.71 4.65 2.67
CA PHE A 61 1.89 3.36 3.33
C PHE A 61 3.36 2.93 3.26
N LEU A 62 3.95 2.62 4.42
CA LEU A 62 5.38 2.29 4.55
C LEU A 62 6.32 3.33 3.91
N GLY A 63 5.91 4.60 3.87
CA GLY A 63 6.66 5.70 3.25
C GLY A 63 6.41 5.88 1.75
N VAL A 64 5.69 4.97 1.09
CA VAL A 64 5.30 5.06 -0.32
C VAL A 64 3.98 5.80 -0.46
N ILE A 65 3.88 6.70 -1.44
CA ILE A 65 2.67 7.49 -1.71
C ILE A 65 1.56 6.57 -2.22
N ILE A 66 0.33 6.76 -1.73
CA ILE A 66 -0.87 6.08 -2.25
C ILE A 66 -1.69 7.07 -3.07
N GLU A 67 -1.94 6.70 -4.32
CA GLU A 67 -2.94 7.32 -5.19
C GLU A 67 -4.14 6.38 -5.31
N VAL A 68 -5.33 6.97 -5.43
CA VAL A 68 -6.58 6.21 -5.60
C VAL A 68 -7.13 6.53 -6.97
N GLU A 69 -7.35 5.49 -7.77
CA GLU A 69 -7.91 5.61 -9.11
C GLU A 69 -9.00 4.56 -9.31
N ALA A 70 -10.18 4.98 -9.78
CA ALA A 70 -11.34 4.10 -9.93
C ALA A 70 -11.12 2.96 -10.94
N SER A 71 -10.29 3.19 -11.96
CA SER A 71 -9.93 2.22 -12.99
C SER A 71 -8.76 1.31 -12.63
N SER A 72 -8.07 1.57 -11.51
CA SER A 72 -6.90 0.80 -11.14
C SER A 72 -7.31 -0.58 -10.62
N THR A 73 -6.55 -1.61 -11.01
CA THR A 73 -6.61 -2.95 -10.43
C THR A 73 -5.59 -3.14 -9.29
N GLY A 74 -4.83 -2.10 -8.96
CA GLY A 74 -3.73 -2.17 -7.99
C GLY A 74 -2.38 -2.29 -8.71
N VAL A 75 -1.62 -1.19 -8.76
CA VAL A 75 -0.31 -1.12 -9.41
C VAL A 75 0.69 -0.41 -8.50
N LEU A 76 1.91 -0.94 -8.41
CA LEU A 76 3.07 -0.27 -7.84
C LEU A 76 3.90 0.36 -8.97
N ILE A 77 4.18 1.66 -8.85
CA ILE A 77 5.06 2.38 -9.75
C ILE A 77 6.46 2.40 -9.14
N ALA A 78 7.38 1.68 -9.77
CA ALA A 78 8.78 1.61 -9.36
C ALA A 78 9.48 2.97 -9.50
N HIS A 79 10.65 3.08 -8.87
CA HIS A 79 11.47 4.30 -8.89
C HIS A 79 11.82 4.82 -10.30
N ASP A 80 11.90 3.92 -11.29
CA ASP A 80 12.21 4.17 -12.70
C ASP A 80 10.96 4.39 -13.58
N GLY A 81 9.76 4.35 -12.97
CA GLY A 81 8.48 4.49 -13.67
C GLY A 81 7.88 3.16 -14.16
N THR A 82 8.56 2.03 -13.95
CA THR A 82 8.02 0.70 -14.33
C THR A 82 6.78 0.37 -13.52
N GLN A 83 5.76 -0.17 -14.17
CA GLN A 83 4.51 -0.57 -13.50
C GLN A 83 4.56 -2.05 -13.12
N HIS A 84 4.31 -2.35 -11.86
CA HIS A 84 4.20 -3.70 -11.34
C HIS A 84 2.78 -3.94 -10.81
N PRO A 85 2.00 -4.86 -11.41
CA PRO A 85 0.68 -5.19 -10.88
C PRO A 85 0.81 -5.82 -9.49
N LEU A 86 -0.09 -5.43 -8.58
CA LEU A 86 -0.16 -6.03 -7.26
C LEU A 86 -0.79 -7.43 -7.36
N PRO A 87 -0.24 -8.44 -6.66
CA PRO A 87 -0.84 -9.76 -6.60
C PRO A 87 -2.23 -9.68 -5.93
N GLN A 88 -3.23 -10.29 -6.56
CA GLN A 88 -4.62 -10.36 -6.09
C GLN A 88 -4.85 -11.59 -5.21
#